data_AF-A0A2D4P0F3-F1
#
_entry.id   AF-A0A2D4P0F3-F1
#
_cell.length_a   1.000
_cell.length_b   1.000
_cell.length_c   1.000
_cell.angle_alpha   90.00
_cell.angle_beta   90.00
_cell.angle_gamma   90.00
#
_symmetry.space_group_name_H-M   'P 1'
#
loop_
_entity.id
_entity.type
_entity.pdbx_description
1 polymer ?
#
loop_
_entity_poly.entity_id
_entity_poly.type
_entity_poly.pdbx_seq_one_letter_code
_entity_poly.pdbx_strand_id
1 'polypeptide(L)'
;LHEWTCHPDQNDCIQAKKAYDLQSDNLYKSDLEWLRGCGWIPLDSVDHRRVKNAQDLINKRIYTKEAIDNFDHFTSVEDTPDVVLAKANSIMQSDVKYKETFNLQKGHYIG
;
A
#
# COMPACT_ATOMS: atom_id res chain seq x y z
N LEU A 1 -36.17 55.33 -53.12
CA LEU A 1 -35.04 54.79 -52.33
C LEU A 1 -35.41 53.34 -52.04
N HIS A 2 -34.61 52.36 -52.48
CA HIS A 2 -34.86 50.95 -52.14
C HIS A 2 -34.00 50.60 -50.94
N GLU A 3 -34.66 50.17 -49.88
CA GLU A 3 -34.00 49.69 -48.67
C GLU A 3 -33.79 48.19 -48.84
N TRP A 4 -32.52 47.77 -48.85
CA TRP A 4 -32.16 46.36 -48.88
C TRP A 4 -31.80 45.95 -47.46
N THR A 5 -32.53 44.99 -46.91
CA THR A 5 -32.23 44.38 -45.62
C THR A 5 -31.80 42.94 -45.85
N CYS A 6 -30.66 42.56 -45.28
CA CYS A 6 -30.20 41.18 -45.35
C CYS A 6 -30.94 40.37 -44.27
N HIS A 7 -31.72 39.38 -44.71
CA HIS A 7 -32.41 38.47 -43.80
C HIS A 7 -31.41 37.47 -43.22
N PRO A 8 -31.55 37.08 -41.94
CA PRO A 8 -30.60 36.20 -41.26
C PRO A 8 -30.43 34.82 -41.93
N ASP A 9 -31.40 34.40 -42.74
CA ASP A 9 -31.40 33.12 -43.46
C ASP A 9 -30.77 33.21 -44.86
N GLN A 10 -30.39 34.41 -45.32
CA GLN A 10 -29.71 34.59 -46.60
C GLN A 10 -28.24 34.13 -46.51
N ASN A 11 -27.75 33.54 -47.59
CA ASN A 11 -26.41 32.93 -47.64
C ASN A 11 -25.29 33.94 -47.31
N ASP A 12 -25.43 35.19 -47.74
CA ASP A 12 -24.45 36.25 -47.48
C ASP A 12 -24.34 36.55 -45.97
N CYS A 13 -25.48 36.66 -45.31
CA CYS A 13 -25.58 36.83 -43.86
C CYS A 13 -24.99 35.61 -43.11
N ILE A 14 -25.24 34.38 -43.59
CA ILE A 14 -24.69 33.15 -43.00
C ILE A 14 -23.17 33.08 -43.15
N GLN A 15 -22.63 33.41 -44.32
CA GLN A 15 -21.19 33.38 -44.57
C GLN A 15 -20.45 34.45 -43.76
N ALA A 16 -21.01 35.66 -43.68
CA ALA A 16 -20.48 36.72 -42.82
C ALA A 16 -20.41 36.26 -41.36
N LYS A 17 -21.49 35.65 -40.83
CA LYS A 17 -21.52 35.10 -39.48
C LYS A 17 -20.42 34.05 -39.26
N LYS A 18 -20.26 33.10 -40.18
CA LYS A 18 -19.20 32.06 -40.07
C LYS A 18 -17.79 32.67 -40.06
N ALA A 19 -17.54 33.71 -40.86
CA ALA A 19 -16.26 34.40 -40.88
C ALA A 19 -16.00 35.13 -39.55
N TYR A 20 -17.03 35.76 -38.97
CA TYR A 20 -16.94 36.39 -37.65
C TYR A 20 -16.70 35.37 -36.54
N ASP A 21 -17.42 34.24 -36.56
CA ASP A 21 -17.25 33.19 -35.57
C ASP A 21 -15.82 32.61 -35.62
N LEU A 22 -15.26 32.43 -36.81
CA LEU A 22 -13.88 31.95 -37.02
C LEU A 22 -12.82 32.96 -36.55
N GLN A 23 -13.08 34.26 -36.71
CA GLN A 23 -12.18 35.33 -36.23
C GLN A 23 -12.35 35.64 -34.73
N SER A 24 -13.40 35.13 -34.11
CA SER A 24 -13.70 35.44 -32.71
C SER A 24 -12.72 34.75 -31.77
N ASP A 25 -11.88 35.56 -31.14
CA ASP A 25 -10.94 35.15 -30.09
C ASP A 25 -11.63 34.46 -28.90
N ASN A 26 -12.88 34.83 -28.62
CA ASN A 26 -13.66 34.26 -27.53
C ASN A 26 -14.08 32.83 -27.84
N LEU A 27 -14.56 32.56 -29.06
CA LEU A 27 -14.91 31.21 -29.51
C LEU A 27 -13.67 30.34 -29.67
N TYR A 28 -12.56 30.91 -30.13
CA TYR A 28 -11.29 30.18 -30.21
C TYR A 28 -10.79 29.71 -28.84
N LYS A 29 -11.03 30.50 -27.78
CA LYS A 29 -10.56 30.20 -26.42
C LYS A 29 -11.61 29.49 -25.55
N SER A 30 -12.88 29.39 -25.97
CA SER A 30 -13.94 28.75 -25.18
C SER A 30 -13.65 27.28 -24.89
N ASP A 31 -13.05 26.57 -25.84
CA ASP A 31 -12.58 25.19 -25.71
C ASP A 31 -11.35 25.05 -24.81
N LEU A 32 -10.81 26.13 -24.24
CA LEU A 32 -9.81 26.06 -23.16
C LEU A 32 -10.40 26.53 -21.82
N GLU A 33 -11.57 27.17 -21.83
CA GLU A 33 -12.25 27.63 -20.62
C GLU A 33 -12.89 26.48 -19.83
N TRP A 34 -13.28 25.37 -20.47
CA TRP A 34 -13.71 24.17 -19.74
C TRP A 34 -12.59 23.56 -18.87
N LEU A 35 -11.32 23.81 -19.22
CA LEU A 35 -10.17 23.42 -18.39
C LEU A 35 -9.91 24.43 -17.25
N ARG A 36 -10.46 25.66 -17.33
CA ARG A 36 -10.37 26.59 -16.20
C ARG A 36 -11.20 26.04 -15.05
N GLY A 37 -10.53 25.74 -13.95
CA GLY A 37 -11.13 25.10 -12.78
C GLY A 37 -10.88 23.60 -12.69
N CYS A 38 -10.33 22.98 -13.73
CA CYS A 38 -9.73 21.65 -13.62
C CYS A 38 -8.39 21.79 -12.88
N GLY A 39 -8.45 21.86 -11.56
CA GLY A 39 -7.26 21.97 -10.71
C GLY A 39 -6.41 20.71 -10.78
N TRP A 40 -5.09 20.88 -10.63
CA TRP A 40 -4.21 19.74 -10.38
C TRP A 40 -4.35 19.33 -8.91
N ILE A 41 -4.75 18.08 -8.68
CA ILE A 41 -4.85 17.52 -7.33
C ILE A 41 -3.59 16.67 -7.10
N PRO A 42 -2.76 16.97 -6.07
CA PRO A 42 -1.56 16.19 -5.76
C PRO A 42 -1.86 14.83 -5.13
N LEU A 43 -3.15 14.47 -4.97
CA LEU A 43 -3.56 13.19 -4.41
C LEU A 43 -2.95 12.07 -5.26
N ASP A 44 -2.32 11.11 -4.60
CA ASP A 44 -1.60 10.00 -5.24
C ASP A 44 -0.41 10.39 -6.14
N SER A 45 0.02 11.66 -6.14
CA SER A 45 1.32 12.04 -6.70
C SER A 45 2.45 11.24 -6.05
N VAL A 46 3.59 11.14 -6.74
CA VAL A 46 4.76 10.40 -6.23
C VAL A 46 5.16 10.91 -4.85
N ASP A 47 5.20 12.22 -4.65
CA ASP A 47 5.55 12.83 -3.37
C ASP A 47 4.49 12.59 -2.30
N HIS A 48 3.21 12.68 -2.65
CA HIS A 48 2.12 12.34 -1.73
C HIS A 48 2.23 10.89 -1.24
N ARG A 49 2.45 9.94 -2.16
CA ARG A 49 2.63 8.52 -1.82
C ARG A 49 3.86 8.28 -0.96
N ARG A 50 4.98 8.96 -1.26
CA ARG A 50 6.19 8.90 -0.44
C ARG A 50 5.92 9.34 0.99
N VAL A 51 5.26 10.48 1.17
CA VAL A 51 4.93 11.02 2.50
C VAL A 51 3.97 10.09 3.24
N LYS A 52 2.91 9.61 2.57
CA LYS A 52 1.93 8.68 3.16
C LYS A 52 2.61 7.40 3.67
N ASN A 53 3.45 6.78 2.84
CA ASN A 53 4.18 5.57 3.24
C ASN A 53 5.12 5.82 4.42
N ALA A 54 5.81 6.97 4.44
CA ALA A 54 6.67 7.35 5.56
C ALA A 54 5.88 7.56 6.86
N GLN A 55 4.69 8.18 6.76
CA GLN A 55 3.78 8.34 7.90
C GLN A 55 3.31 7.00 8.45
N ASP A 56 2.94 6.06 7.58
CA ASP A 56 2.51 4.72 7.98
C ASP A 56 3.63 3.94 8.66
N LEU A 57 4.88 4.07 8.18
CA LEU A 57 6.05 3.42 8.78
C LEU A 57 6.38 3.97 10.19
N ILE A 58 6.24 5.27 10.39
CA ILE A 58 6.46 5.92 11.69
C ILE A 58 5.31 5.62 12.67
N ASN A 59 4.13 5.28 12.15
CA ASN A 59 2.96 5.03 12.97
C ASN A 59 3.11 3.74 13.78
N LYS A 60 3.49 3.89 15.06
CA LYS A 60 3.66 2.78 16.01
C LYS A 60 2.46 1.84 16.05
N ARG A 61 1.23 2.35 15.99
CA ARG A 61 0.01 1.53 16.08
C ARG A 61 -0.10 0.57 14.90
N ILE A 62 0.14 1.08 13.69
CA ILE A 62 0.11 0.28 12.46
C ILE A 62 1.25 -0.74 12.49
N TYR A 63 2.45 -0.29 12.83
CA TYR A 63 3.63 -1.13 12.97
C TYR A 63 3.42 -2.32 13.92
N THR A 64 2.79 -2.11 15.08
CA THR A 64 2.56 -3.19 16.07
C THR A 64 1.36 -4.06 15.76
N LYS A 65 0.46 -3.63 14.87
CA LYS A 65 -0.83 -4.31 14.65
C LYS A 65 -0.63 -5.74 14.16
N GLU A 66 0.18 -5.92 13.12
CA GLU A 66 0.43 -7.25 12.56
C GLU A 66 1.09 -8.19 13.57
N ALA A 67 2.00 -7.67 14.41
CA ALA A 67 2.62 -8.48 15.45
C ALA A 67 1.62 -8.94 16.53
N ILE A 68 0.68 -8.08 16.91
CA ILE A 68 -0.39 -8.41 17.87
C ILE A 68 -1.36 -9.43 17.25
N ASP A 69 -1.80 -9.19 16.02
CA ASP A 69 -2.77 -10.05 15.33
C ASP A 69 -2.19 -11.46 15.06
N ASN A 70 -0.88 -11.57 14.82
CA ASN A 70 -0.20 -12.84 14.57
C ASN A 70 0.38 -13.50 15.84
N PHE A 71 0.26 -12.87 17.01
CA PHE A 71 0.87 -13.37 18.25
C PHE A 71 0.34 -14.77 18.62
N ASP A 72 -0.95 -15.01 18.41
CA ASP A 72 -1.59 -16.30 18.71
C ASP A 72 -1.11 -17.45 17.82
N HIS A 73 -0.54 -17.14 16.65
CA HIS A 73 -0.04 -18.13 15.69
C HIS A 73 1.46 -18.38 15.82
N PHE A 74 2.14 -17.65 16.73
CA PHE A 74 3.56 -17.81 16.94
C PHE A 74 3.85 -19.12 17.69
N THR A 75 4.58 -20.03 17.05
CA THR A 75 5.12 -21.24 17.68
C THR A 75 6.64 -21.16 17.69
N SER A 76 7.26 -21.30 18.87
CA SER A 76 8.71 -21.36 19.00
C SER A 76 9.25 -22.61 18.28
N VAL A 77 10.39 -22.48 17.61
CA VAL A 77 11.07 -23.63 17.01
C VAL A 77 11.70 -24.47 18.12
N GLU A 78 11.06 -25.60 18.44
CA GLU A 78 11.49 -26.55 19.48
C GLU A 78 12.83 -27.21 19.15
N ASP A 79 13.11 -27.46 17.86
CA ASP A 79 14.29 -28.20 17.40
C ASP A 79 15.51 -27.32 17.13
N THR A 80 15.60 -26.15 17.78
CA THR A 80 16.83 -25.35 17.71
C THR A 80 17.97 -26.09 18.43
N PRO A 81 19.20 -26.06 17.89
CA PRO A 81 20.32 -26.82 18.44
C PRO A 81 20.59 -26.46 19.91
N ASP A 82 20.42 -25.20 20.29
CA ASP A 82 20.58 -24.75 21.67
C ASP A 82 19.56 -25.39 22.63
N VAL A 83 18.29 -25.50 22.21
CA VAL A 83 17.23 -26.15 22.99
C VAL A 83 17.48 -27.65 23.11
N VAL A 84 17.89 -28.30 22.02
CA VAL A 84 18.26 -29.72 22.01
C VAL A 84 19.44 -30.00 22.95
N LEU A 85 20.48 -29.17 22.89
CA LEU A 85 21.65 -29.28 23.76
C LEU A 85 21.28 -29.04 25.22
N ALA A 86 20.50 -28.00 25.53
CA ALA A 86 20.04 -27.72 26.88
C ALA A 86 19.22 -28.89 27.45
N LYS A 87 18.34 -29.48 26.65
CA LYS A 87 17.55 -30.67 27.03
C LYS A 87 18.44 -31.87 27.32
N ALA A 88 19.42 -32.16 26.47
CA ALA A 88 20.38 -33.23 26.69
C ALA A 88 21.22 -33.00 27.96
N ASN A 89 21.73 -31.80 28.14
CA ASN A 89 22.52 -31.41 29.32
C ASN A 89 21.71 -31.52 30.62
N SER A 90 20.44 -31.09 30.61
CA SER A 90 19.54 -31.21 31.77
C SER A 90 19.34 -32.67 32.19
N ILE A 91 19.22 -33.59 31.23
CA ILE A 91 19.12 -35.02 31.50
C ILE A 91 20.43 -35.55 32.10
N MET A 92 21.57 -35.18 31.52
CA MET A 92 22.89 -35.62 31.97
C MET A 92 23.24 -35.11 33.38
N GLN A 93 22.81 -33.90 33.74
CA GLN A 93 23.06 -33.30 35.06
C GLN A 93 22.13 -33.81 36.16
N SER A 94 21.05 -34.52 35.82
CA SER A 94 20.06 -34.98 36.81
C SER A 94 20.56 -36.20 37.58
N ASP A 95 20.86 -36.02 38.86
CA ASP A 95 21.22 -37.11 39.79
C ASP A 95 20.18 -38.22 39.86
N VAL A 96 18.89 -37.88 39.73
CA VAL A 96 17.80 -38.85 39.75
C VAL A 96 17.87 -39.74 38.52
N LYS A 97 17.99 -39.13 37.33
CA LYS A 97 18.13 -39.87 36.06
C LYS A 97 19.42 -40.69 36.05
N TYR A 98 20.49 -40.16 36.61
CA TYR A 98 21.74 -40.88 36.79
C TYR A 98 21.57 -42.13 37.67
N LYS A 99 20.91 -42.01 38.83
CA LYS A 99 20.64 -43.16 39.73
C LYS A 99 19.68 -44.17 39.10
N GLU A 100 18.63 -43.72 38.43
CA GLU A 100 17.70 -44.58 37.68
C GLU A 100 18.45 -45.42 36.64
N THR A 101 19.23 -44.77 35.77
CA THR A 101 20.00 -45.45 34.72
C THR A 101 21.05 -46.39 35.31
N PHE A 102 21.74 -45.99 36.37
CA PHE A 102 22.68 -46.83 37.11
C PHE A 102 22.04 -48.08 37.73
N ASN A 103 20.88 -47.93 38.38
CA ASN A 103 20.15 -49.06 38.97
C ASN A 103 19.61 -50.01 37.91
N LEU A 104 19.14 -49.49 36.77
CA LEU A 104 18.71 -50.28 35.62
C LEU A 104 19.86 -51.12 35.06
N GLN A 105 21.04 -50.50 34.90
CA GLN A 105 22.25 -51.17 34.41
C GLN A 105 22.76 -52.23 35.39
N LYS A 106 22.72 -52.00 36.70
CA LYS A 106 23.12 -52.99 37.71
C LYS A 106 22.36 -54.31 37.60
N GLY A 107 21.09 -54.28 37.23
CA GLY A 107 20.28 -55.49 37.03
C GLY A 107 20.71 -56.36 35.85
N HIS A 108 21.57 -55.85 34.95
CA HIS A 108 22.04 -56.56 33.76
C HIS A 108 23.36 -57.33 33.97
N TYR A 109 24.11 -57.05 35.03
CA TYR A 109 25.45 -57.63 35.28
C TYR A 109 25.50 -58.60 36.47
N ILE A 110 24.33 -58.98 37.01
CA ILE A 110 24.23 -59.98 38.09
C ILE A 110 23.50 -61.19 37.49
N GLY A 111 24.27 -62.06 36.85
CA GLY A 111 23.87 -63.34 36.27
C GLY A 111 25.09 -64.23 36.17
#